data_AF-A0A7S0J631-F1
#
_entry.id   AF-A0A7S0J631-F1
#
_cell.length_a   1.000
_cell.length_b   1.000
_cell.length_c   1.000
_cell.angle_alpha   90.00
_cell.angle_beta   90.00
_cell.angle_gamma   90.00
#
_symmetry.space_group_name_H-M   'P 1'
#
loop_
_entity.id
_entity.type
_entity.pdbx_description
1 polymer ?
#
loop_
_entity_poly.entity_id
_entity_poly.type
_entity_poly.pdbx_seq_one_letter_code
_entity_poly.pdbx_strand_id
1 'polypeptide(L)'
;ASAPRAQKLALLIERLPALVATRALDDSVVLQLSSLCLSLTFNAPSMPLQSAATHTVAAIFSEHAGHREVVLNDLIEAKLQAVDPPLRDPRRSFTLSDGSRVTQFTALALVMLQQSAALPSDSEIALPTVAV
;
A
#
# COMPACT_ATOMS: atom_id res chain seq x y z
N ALA A 1 25.66 -8.17 -10.74
CA ALA A 1 25.51 -9.18 -9.66
C ALA A 1 24.51 -8.74 -8.54
N SER A 2 23.43 -8.01 -8.86
CA SER A 2 22.50 -7.40 -7.88
C SER A 2 21.25 -8.23 -7.55
N ALA A 3 20.90 -9.21 -8.39
CA ALA A 3 19.70 -10.04 -8.26
C ALA A 3 19.48 -10.74 -6.90
N PRO A 4 20.50 -11.35 -6.24
CA PRO A 4 20.25 -12.11 -5.02
C PRO A 4 19.93 -11.23 -3.81
N ARG A 5 20.34 -9.96 -3.81
CA ARG A 5 20.04 -9.03 -2.71
C ARG A 5 18.62 -8.47 -2.82
N ALA A 6 18.21 -8.09 -4.04
CA ALA A 6 16.85 -7.60 -4.31
C ALA A 6 15.79 -8.68 -3.99
N GLN A 7 16.08 -9.94 -4.30
CA GLN A 7 15.18 -11.05 -4.00
C GLN A 7 15.03 -11.31 -2.50
N LYS A 8 16.12 -11.24 -1.73
CA LYS A 8 16.06 -11.33 -0.26
C LYS A 8 15.26 -10.17 0.35
N LEU A 9 15.43 -8.96 -0.19
CA LEU A 9 14.66 -7.79 0.22
C LEU A 9 13.16 -7.97 -0.07
N ALA A 10 12.81 -8.49 -1.25
CA ALA A 10 11.42 -8.78 -1.60
C ALA A 10 10.78 -9.77 -0.60
N LEU A 11 11.49 -10.84 -0.24
CA LEU A 11 11.01 -11.82 0.74
C LEU A 11 10.79 -11.22 2.14
N LEU A 12 11.61 -10.24 2.55
CA LEU A 12 11.42 -9.55 3.83
C LEU A 12 10.19 -8.64 3.77
N ILE A 13 10.07 -7.83 2.71
CA ILE A 13 8.95 -6.90 2.54
C ILE A 13 7.62 -7.66 2.41
N GLU A 14 7.61 -8.83 1.78
CA GLU A 14 6.43 -9.68 1.66
C GLU A 14 5.88 -10.15 3.01
N ARG A 15 6.69 -10.14 4.08
CA ARG A 15 6.25 -10.48 5.45
C ARG A 15 5.75 -9.28 6.25
N LEU A 16 6.02 -8.07 5.81
CA LEU A 16 5.60 -6.85 6.50
C LEU A 16 4.07 -6.68 6.59
N PRO A 17 3.25 -6.99 5.56
CA PRO A 17 1.79 -6.85 5.65
C PRO A 17 1.19 -7.65 6.81
N ALA A 18 1.64 -8.90 6.99
CA ALA A 18 1.19 -9.75 8.08
C ALA A 18 1.63 -9.23 9.45
N LEU A 19 2.81 -8.60 9.53
CA LEU A 19 3.31 -8.00 10.76
C LEU A 19 2.51 -6.73 11.13
N VAL A 20 2.17 -5.91 10.13
CA VAL A 20 1.31 -4.72 10.30
C VAL A 20 -0.08 -5.10 10.81
N ALA A 21 -0.65 -6.21 10.32
CA ALA A 21 -1.97 -6.68 10.74
C ALA A 21 -2.02 -7.36 12.13
N THR A 22 -0.89 -7.82 12.67
CA THR A 22 -0.87 -8.65 13.89
C THR A 22 -0.32 -7.96 15.13
N ARG A 23 0.39 -6.84 14.96
CA ARG A 23 1.02 -6.11 16.08
C ARG A 23 0.67 -4.65 16.04
N ALA A 24 0.43 -4.08 17.23
CA ALA A 24 0.46 -2.64 17.43
C ALA A 24 1.89 -2.15 17.15
N LEU A 25 2.07 -1.46 16.02
CA LEU A 25 3.28 -0.75 15.67
C LEU A 25 3.18 0.68 16.20
N ASP A 26 4.30 1.22 16.68
CA ASP A 26 4.40 2.62 17.04
C ASP A 26 4.22 3.50 15.80
N ASP A 27 3.57 4.66 15.97
CA ASP A 27 3.26 5.59 14.88
C ASP A 27 4.49 5.98 14.06
N SER A 28 5.63 6.19 14.71
CA SER A 28 6.89 6.53 14.05
C SER A 28 7.37 5.42 13.10
N VAL A 29 7.18 4.16 13.49
CA VAL A 29 7.53 3.00 12.66
C VAL A 29 6.57 2.89 11.49
N VAL A 30 5.27 3.10 11.72
CA VAL A 30 4.24 3.07 10.66
C VAL A 30 4.56 4.09 9.57
N LEU A 31 4.90 5.34 9.96
CA LEU A 31 5.21 6.42 9.02
C LEU A 31 6.53 6.20 8.28
N GLN A 32 7.57 5.68 8.94
CA GLN A 32 8.81 5.33 8.26
C GLN A 32 8.61 4.20 7.25
N LEU A 33 7.80 3.22 7.62
CA LEU A 33 7.53 2.04 6.80
C LEU A 33 6.63 2.38 5.60
N SER A 34 5.65 3.27 5.78
CA SER A 34 4.83 3.79 4.67
C SER A 34 5.70 4.54 3.66
N SER A 35 6.53 5.48 4.11
CA SER A 35 7.43 6.26 3.25
C SER A 35 8.38 5.36 2.45
N LEU A 36 9.01 4.38 3.12
CA LEU A 36 9.89 3.40 2.47
C LEU A 36 9.14 2.59 1.39
N CYS A 37 7.96 2.04 1.73
CA CYS A 37 7.21 1.20 0.80
C CYS A 37 6.60 2.01 -0.36
N LEU A 38 6.23 3.27 -0.14
CA LEU A 38 5.79 4.17 -1.21
C LEU A 38 6.92 4.45 -2.20
N SER A 39 8.13 4.72 -1.72
CA SER A 39 9.31 4.89 -2.59
C SER A 39 9.57 3.65 -3.44
N LEU A 40 9.53 2.46 -2.82
CA LEU A 40 9.69 1.18 -3.53
C LEU A 40 8.54 0.89 -4.50
N THR A 41 7.33 1.37 -4.23
CA THR A 41 6.18 1.18 -5.13
C THR A 41 6.41 1.88 -6.47
N PHE A 42 7.11 3.01 -6.51
CA PHE A 42 7.36 3.72 -7.77
C PHE A 42 8.73 3.43 -8.38
N ASN A 43 9.75 3.16 -7.55
CA ASN A 43 11.14 3.10 -7.97
C ASN A 43 11.81 1.73 -7.78
N ALA A 44 11.06 0.67 -7.46
CA ALA A 44 11.67 -0.63 -7.21
C ALA A 44 12.41 -1.20 -8.45
N PRO A 45 13.59 -1.81 -8.24
CA PRO A 45 14.37 -2.45 -9.30
C PRO A 45 13.75 -3.77 -9.85
N SER A 46 12.67 -4.27 -9.25
CA SER A 46 12.02 -5.52 -9.68
C SER A 46 10.52 -5.54 -9.36
N MET A 47 9.73 -6.20 -10.20
CA MET A 47 8.27 -6.34 -10.02
C MET A 47 7.88 -7.03 -8.69
N PRO A 48 8.55 -8.10 -8.22
CA PRO A 48 8.20 -8.72 -6.94
C PRO A 48 8.35 -7.76 -5.76
N LEU A 49 9.40 -6.94 -5.76
CA LEU A 49 9.63 -5.95 -4.72
C LEU A 49 8.59 -4.82 -4.77
N GLN A 50 8.25 -4.36 -5.98
CA GLN A 50 7.19 -3.38 -6.19
C GLN A 50 5.84 -3.89 -5.66
N SER A 51 5.49 -5.14 -5.98
CA SER A 51 4.26 -5.78 -5.53
C SER A 51 4.23 -5.92 -4.01
N ALA A 52 5.30 -6.44 -3.42
CA ALA A 52 5.40 -6.59 -1.96
C ALA A 52 5.23 -5.25 -1.24
N ALA A 53 5.90 -4.19 -1.72
CA ALA A 53 5.76 -2.85 -1.16
C ALA A 53 4.33 -2.29 -1.30
N THR A 54 3.69 -2.52 -2.45
CA THR A 54 2.29 -2.09 -2.71
C THR A 54 1.33 -2.75 -1.71
N HIS A 55 1.50 -4.05 -1.43
CA HIS A 55 0.69 -4.77 -0.47
C HIS A 55 0.90 -4.26 0.96
N THR A 56 2.13 -3.92 1.32
CA THR A 56 2.45 -3.38 2.64
C THR A 56 1.82 -2.00 2.86
N VAL A 57 1.86 -1.11 1.86
CA VAL A 57 1.18 0.20 1.93
C VAL A 57 -0.33 0.03 2.10
N ALA A 58 -0.93 -0.91 1.35
CA ALA A 58 -2.36 -1.21 1.49
C ALA A 58 -2.70 -1.73 2.89
N ALA A 59 -1.87 -2.61 3.46
CA ALA A 59 -2.07 -3.11 4.83
C ALA A 59 -1.97 -1.99 5.87
N ILE A 60 -0.97 -1.10 5.76
CA ILE A 60 -0.85 0.07 6.65
C ILE A 60 -2.09 0.94 6.57
N PHE A 61 -2.57 1.21 5.36
CA PHE A 61 -3.73 2.06 5.13
C PHE A 61 -5.03 1.45 5.69
N SER A 62 -5.16 0.12 5.61
CA SER A 62 -6.28 -0.63 6.20
C SER A 62 -6.27 -0.51 7.73
N GLU A 63 -5.18 -0.93 8.36
CA GLU A 63 -5.08 -1.14 9.80
C GLU A 63 -4.90 0.16 10.61
N HIS A 64 -4.25 1.16 10.03
CA HIS A 64 -3.91 2.41 10.73
C HIS A 64 -4.75 3.59 10.23
N ALA A 65 -6.03 3.61 10.61
CA ALA A 65 -6.99 4.64 10.20
C ALA A 65 -6.53 6.08 10.51
N GLY A 66 -5.86 6.30 11.65
CA GLY A 66 -5.36 7.61 12.07
C GLY A 66 -4.26 8.20 11.18
N HIS A 67 -3.57 7.36 10.39
CA HIS A 67 -2.47 7.77 9.52
C HIS A 67 -2.87 7.86 8.04
N ARG A 68 -4.13 7.55 7.69
CA ARG A 68 -4.60 7.50 6.29
C ARG A 68 -4.36 8.78 5.51
N GLU A 69 -4.63 9.93 6.13
CA GLU A 69 -4.44 11.25 5.49
C GLU A 69 -2.96 11.49 5.15
N VAL A 70 -2.06 11.23 6.11
CA VAL A 70 -0.61 11.37 5.91
C VAL A 70 -0.12 10.43 4.81
N VAL A 71 -0.54 9.16 4.85
CA VAL A 71 -0.17 8.17 3.83
C VAL A 71 -0.68 8.56 2.43
N LEU A 72 -1.86 9.18 2.31
CA LEU A 72 -2.38 9.68 1.04
C LEU A 72 -1.57 10.87 0.51
N ASN A 73 -1.20 11.79 1.39
CA ASN A 73 -0.35 12.92 1.02
C ASN A 73 1.03 12.43 0.54
N ASP A 74 1.64 11.50 1.26
CA ASP A 74 2.92 10.87 0.88
C ASP A 74 2.81 10.11 -0.44
N LEU A 75 1.68 9.44 -0.72
CA LEU A 75 1.45 8.75 -1.99
C LEU A 75 1.43 9.74 -3.16
N ILE A 76 0.76 10.89 -3.00
CA ILE A 76 0.70 11.94 -4.01
C ILE A 76 2.09 12.54 -4.21
N GLU A 77 2.82 12.83 -3.13
CA GLU A 77 4.18 13.36 -3.20
C GLU A 77 5.13 12.38 -3.90
N ALA A 78 5.14 11.11 -3.49
CA ALA A 78 5.96 10.07 -4.11
C ALA A 78 5.64 9.90 -5.60
N LYS A 79 4.37 10.04 -5.99
CA LYS A 79 3.99 10.05 -7.40
C LYS A 79 4.54 11.27 -8.13
N LEU A 80 4.44 12.47 -7.56
CA LEU A 80 4.96 13.69 -8.17
C LEU A 80 6.49 13.63 -8.35
N GLN A 81 7.21 13.10 -7.35
CA GLN A 81 8.66 12.93 -7.40
C GLN A 81 9.09 11.84 -8.40
N ALA A 82 8.29 10.79 -8.61
CA ALA A 82 8.58 9.73 -9.57
C ALA A 82 8.31 10.12 -11.04
N VAL A 83 7.73 11.29 -11.29
CA VAL A 83 7.55 11.82 -12.65
C VAL A 83 8.76 12.66 -13.04
N ASP A 84 9.79 12.01 -13.61
CA ASP A 84 10.84 12.71 -14.35
C ASP A 84 10.31 13.19 -15.74
N PRO A 85 10.64 14.41 -16.20
CA PRO A 85 10.26 14.91 -17.54
C PRO A 85 11.27 14.40 -18.62
N PRO A 86 10.95 14.25 -19.93
CA PRO A 86 9.74 14.57 -20.70
C PRO A 86 9.19 13.35 -21.51
N LEU A 87 9.26 12.12 -20.99
CA LEU A 87 8.64 10.97 -21.66
C LEU A 87 7.15 10.91 -21.30
N ARG A 88 6.38 11.49 -22.22
CA ARG A 88 4.93 11.64 -22.28
C ARG A 88 4.14 10.32 -22.34
N ASP A 89 4.61 9.28 -21.69
CA ASP A 89 3.90 8.01 -21.62
C ASP A 89 3.80 7.56 -20.17
N PRO A 90 2.64 7.76 -19.51
CA PRO A 90 2.44 7.21 -18.18
C PRO A 90 2.56 5.70 -18.31
N ARG A 91 3.71 5.12 -17.96
CA ARG A 91 3.95 3.68 -18.05
C ARG A 91 2.83 2.95 -17.33
N ARG A 92 1.87 2.44 -18.10
CA ARG A 92 0.77 1.62 -17.61
C ARG A 92 1.33 0.23 -17.34
N SER A 93 2.04 0.11 -16.22
CA SER A 93 2.80 -1.08 -15.82
C SER A 93 1.93 -2.13 -15.15
N PHE A 94 0.76 -1.75 -14.63
CA PHE A 94 -0.15 -2.66 -13.94
C PHE A 94 -1.19 -3.19 -14.91
N THR A 95 -1.33 -4.51 -14.99
CA THR A 95 -2.30 -5.19 -15.88
C THR A 95 -3.49 -5.67 -15.05
N LEU A 96 -4.68 -5.26 -15.45
CA LEU A 96 -5.96 -5.67 -14.88
C LEU A 96 -6.39 -7.04 -15.42
N SER A 97 -7.39 -7.66 -14.80
CA SER A 97 -7.90 -8.99 -15.16
C SER A 97 -8.53 -9.05 -16.56
N ASP A 98 -9.04 -7.94 -17.06
CA ASP A 98 -9.58 -7.78 -18.42
C ASP A 98 -8.49 -7.53 -19.48
N GLY A 99 -7.21 -7.51 -19.07
CA GLY A 99 -6.06 -7.22 -19.93
C GLY A 99 -5.80 -5.72 -20.13
N SER A 100 -6.65 -4.84 -19.60
CA SER A 100 -6.43 -3.40 -19.60
C SER A 100 -5.21 -3.05 -18.74
N ARG A 101 -4.50 -1.97 -19.07
CA ARG A 101 -3.35 -1.51 -18.29
C ARG A 101 -3.60 -0.16 -17.66
N VAL A 102 -3.21 -0.01 -16.40
CA VAL A 102 -3.30 1.24 -15.64
C VAL A 102 -1.95 1.60 -15.02
N THR A 103 -1.83 2.82 -14.52
CA THR A 103 -0.62 3.23 -13.79
C THR A 103 -0.58 2.56 -12.43
N GLN A 104 0.62 2.26 -11.93
CA GLN A 104 0.80 1.70 -10.57
C GLN A 104 0.14 2.59 -9.50
N PHE A 105 0.20 3.91 -9.68
CA PHE A 105 -0.49 4.88 -8.81
C PHE A 105 -1.99 4.65 -8.78
N THR A 106 -2.63 4.56 -9.96
CA THR A 106 -4.07 4.35 -10.07
C THR A 106 -4.49 3.03 -9.42
N ALA A 107 -3.71 1.96 -9.64
CA ALA A 107 -3.98 0.66 -9.04
C ALA A 107 -3.93 0.74 -7.50
N LEU A 108 -2.87 1.33 -6.93
CA LEU A 108 -2.74 1.45 -5.48
C LEU A 108 -3.82 2.35 -4.87
N ALA A 109 -4.14 3.49 -5.49
CA ALA A 109 -5.18 4.40 -5.01
C ALA A 109 -6.55 3.70 -4.96
N LEU A 110 -6.89 2.90 -5.98
CA LEU A 110 -8.12 2.11 -5.99
C LEU A 110 -8.13 1.04 -4.91
N VAL A 111 -7.02 0.34 -4.71
CA VAL A 111 -6.89 -0.66 -3.64
C VAL A 111 -7.09 -0.01 -2.28
N MET A 112 -6.45 1.12 -2.00
CA MET A 112 -6.61 1.85 -0.74
C MET A 112 -8.07 2.28 -0.52
N LEU A 113 -8.72 2.80 -1.57
CA LEU A 113 -10.13 3.17 -1.50
C LEU A 113 -11.02 1.97 -1.19
N GLN A 114 -10.75 0.80 -1.79
CA GLN A 114 -11.47 -0.43 -1.49
C GLN A 114 -11.23 -0.91 -0.04
N GLN A 115 -10.02 -0.74 0.50
CA GLN A 115 -9.70 -1.09 1.89
C GLN A 115 -10.29 -0.10 2.91
N SER A 116 -10.71 1.10 2.49
CA SER A 116 -11.34 2.07 3.38
C SER A 116 -12.78 1.70 3.78
N ALA A 117 -13.42 0.83 3.00
CA ALA A 117 -14.74 0.29 3.29
C ALA A 117 -14.61 -0.85 4.32
N ALA A 118 -14.48 -0.50 5.60
CA ALA A 118 -14.58 -1.48 6.67
C ALA A 118 -16.02 -2.02 6.72
N LEU A 119 -16.15 -3.35 6.84
CA LEU A 119 -17.40 -3.95 7.29
C LEU A 119 -17.67 -3.43 8.71
N PRO A 120 -18.94 -3.09 9.06
CA PRO A 120 -19.28 -2.63 10.40
C PRO A 120 -18.78 -3.65 11.43
N SER A 121 -18.22 -3.16 12.52
CA SER A 121 -17.74 -4.00 13.61
C SER A 121 -18.88 -4.85 14.20
N ASP A 122 -18.59 -6.04 14.73
CA ASP A 122 -19.61 -6.89 15.36
C ASP A 122 -20.38 -6.16 16.48
N SER A 123 -19.75 -5.18 17.13
CA SER A 123 -20.38 -4.28 18.12
C SER A 123 -21.44 -3.34 17.55
N GLU A 124 -21.35 -2.99 16.26
CA GLU A 124 -22.32 -2.15 15.55
C GLU A 124 -23.49 -2.97 15.01
N ILE A 125 -23.26 -4.27 14.76
CA ILE A 125 -24.28 -5.24 14.31
C ILE A 125 -25.10 -5.79 15.49
N ALA A 126 -24.56 -5.72 16.72
CA ALA A 126 -25.28 -6.08 17.93
C ALA A 126 -26.47 -5.13 18.15
N LEU A 127 -27.64 -5.53 17.62
CA LEU A 127 -28.93 -4.93 17.96
C LEU A 127 -29.02 -4.75 19.48
N PRO A 128 -29.47 -3.59 19.99
CA PRO A 128 -29.70 -3.42 21.41
C PRO A 128 -30.73 -4.48 21.82
N THR A 129 -30.29 -5.50 22.53
CA THR A 129 -31.18 -6.43 23.21
C THR A 129 -31.90 -5.61 24.27
N VAL A 130 -33.09 -5.13 23.91
CA VAL A 130 -34.03 -4.52 24.85
C VAL A 130 -34.32 -5.60 25.90
N ALA A 131 -33.76 -5.43 27.09
CA ALA A 131 -34.13 -6.23 28.23
C ALA A 131 -35.60 -5.91 28.55
N VAL A 132 -36.49 -6.85 28.24
CA VAL A 132 -37.89 -6.88 28.68
C VAL A 132 -37.98 -7.68 29.96
#